data_AF-A0A015K860-F1
#
_entry.id   AF-A0A015K860-F1
#
_cell.length_a   1.000
_cell.length_b   1.000
_cell.length_c   1.000
_cell.angle_alpha   90.00
_cell.angle_beta   90.00
_cell.angle_gamma   90.00
#
_symmetry.space_group_name_H-M   'P 1'
#
loop_
_entity.id
_entity.type
_entity.pdbx_description
1 polymer ?
#
loop_
_entity_poly.entity_id
_entity_poly.type
_entity_poly.pdbx_seq_one_letter_code
_entity_poly.pdbx_strand_id
1 'polypeptide(L)'
;MNSKKIGVLGGGQLGRMLVEAASRLNISVTILDSPVNSPAKQIQATSTHVHGDFKDPLKIQELAQNVDVLTIEIEHVDVEILEKLFSKKSVEIHPHPYTIRIIQDKFLQKTHLSQNEIPVVDFIDIPDKESLNIAIEKFSYPIMLKSKLLAYDGRGNYVINSEDEITDALKTLGNFKIPLYVERWTPFVKELAVMVIRSVDGVIKSYPVVETVHKENICHLVIVPAQVDGVILRCAKEIAEKAIQTLKGAGIFGVEMFLMKNGQIYINEIAPRPHNSGHYTIEACETSQYENHIRSILNMPIGSTSLKVPAAAMINVLGKSEDIHETLGPCVEALTTPGATIHLYGKKECRKGRKMGHITVVADSISQLYKRINPILNIDDENDTSTTSSKNIQPLVGIIMGSDSDLPTMKACAEVLKSFDVPFELSIVSAHRTPMRMVEYAKTAHVRGLKAIIAGAGGAAHLPGMVAALTPLLVIGVPVKGKSLDGVDSLYSIVQMPVS
;
A
#
# COMPACT_ATOMS: atom_id res chain seq x y z
N MET A 1 19.82 13.24 -25.83
CA MET A 1 18.83 13.05 -24.74
C MET A 1 19.52 13.49 -23.46
N ASN A 2 18.85 14.25 -22.59
CA ASN A 2 19.39 15.05 -21.47
C ASN A 2 20.79 14.65 -20.91
N SER A 3 21.75 15.60 -20.89
CA SER A 3 23.11 15.38 -20.36
C SER A 3 23.28 15.76 -18.89
N LYS A 4 22.21 16.17 -18.21
CA LYS A 4 22.25 16.51 -16.78
C LYS A 4 22.63 15.30 -15.92
N LYS A 5 23.44 15.53 -14.91
CA LYS A 5 23.86 14.57 -13.89
C LYS A 5 22.97 14.67 -12.67
N ILE A 6 22.56 13.53 -12.13
CA ILE A 6 21.72 13.45 -10.93
C ILE A 6 22.57 13.05 -9.73
N GLY A 7 22.48 13.80 -8.64
CA GLY A 7 22.96 13.40 -7.32
C GLY A 7 21.82 12.80 -6.49
N VAL A 8 22.07 11.69 -5.80
CA VAL A 8 21.08 11.04 -4.91
C VAL A 8 21.64 10.97 -3.50
N LEU A 9 20.87 11.49 -2.54
CA LEU A 9 21.16 11.36 -1.11
C LEU A 9 20.60 10.04 -0.58
N GLY A 10 21.49 9.10 -0.27
CA GLY A 10 21.15 7.74 0.15
C GLY A 10 21.39 6.71 -0.97
N GLY A 11 22.00 5.58 -0.61
CA GLY A 11 22.40 4.51 -1.53
C GLY A 11 21.64 3.20 -1.31
N GLY A 12 20.46 3.26 -0.68
CA GLY A 12 19.63 2.09 -0.40
C GLY A 12 18.98 1.47 -1.66
N GLN A 13 18.00 0.60 -1.42
CA GLN A 13 17.34 -0.15 -2.52
C GLN A 13 16.57 0.74 -3.49
N LEU A 14 16.02 1.87 -3.03
CA LEU A 14 15.28 2.76 -3.91
C LEU A 14 16.25 3.48 -4.85
N GLY A 15 17.44 3.84 -4.34
CA GLY A 15 18.52 4.42 -5.12
C GLY A 15 19.04 3.44 -6.15
N ARG A 16 19.12 2.16 -5.81
CA ARG A 16 19.45 1.08 -6.76
C ARG A 16 18.46 1.04 -7.92
N MET A 17 17.17 0.89 -7.65
CA MET A 17 16.15 0.85 -8.71
C MET A 17 16.07 2.17 -9.51
N LEU A 18 16.43 3.30 -8.88
CA LEU A 18 16.57 4.59 -9.55
C LEU A 18 17.74 4.59 -10.56
N VAL A 19 18.91 4.05 -10.16
CA VAL A 19 20.06 3.86 -11.05
C VAL A 19 19.71 2.93 -12.22
N GLU A 20 18.99 1.84 -11.98
CA GLU A 20 18.54 0.91 -13.05
C GLU A 20 17.66 1.64 -14.08
N ALA A 21 16.71 2.45 -13.62
CA ALA A 21 15.86 3.24 -14.49
C ALA A 21 16.63 4.33 -15.26
N ALA A 22 17.53 5.05 -14.59
CA ALA A 22 18.35 6.09 -15.19
C ALA A 22 19.34 5.52 -16.24
N SER A 23 19.90 4.35 -15.98
CA SER A 23 20.86 3.68 -16.87
C SER A 23 20.25 3.35 -18.23
N ARG A 24 18.97 2.90 -18.26
CA ARG A 24 18.24 2.66 -19.52
C ARG A 24 18.06 3.92 -20.37
N LEU A 25 18.07 5.09 -19.73
CA LEU A 25 17.97 6.41 -20.37
C LEU A 25 19.34 7.05 -20.64
N ASN A 26 20.44 6.35 -20.34
CA ASN A 26 21.80 6.86 -20.40
C ASN A 26 22.01 8.15 -19.57
N ILE A 27 21.41 8.20 -18.38
CA ILE A 27 21.51 9.32 -17.44
C ILE A 27 22.48 8.96 -16.31
N SER A 28 23.44 9.85 -16.06
CA SER A 28 24.45 9.67 -15.02
C SER A 28 23.87 9.94 -13.64
N VAL A 29 24.06 8.99 -12.71
CA VAL A 29 23.64 9.11 -11.31
C VAL A 29 24.83 8.96 -10.37
N THR A 30 25.01 9.91 -9.46
CA THR A 30 26.04 9.91 -8.43
C THR A 30 25.40 9.78 -7.05
N ILE A 31 25.81 8.77 -6.28
CA ILE A 31 25.28 8.48 -4.95
C ILE A 31 26.17 9.09 -3.87
N LEU A 32 25.55 9.73 -2.87
CA LEU A 32 26.17 10.01 -1.57
C LEU A 32 25.63 9.02 -0.53
N ASP A 33 26.53 8.22 0.03
CA ASP A 33 26.19 7.28 1.10
C ASP A 33 27.42 6.82 1.89
N SER A 34 27.24 6.44 3.15
CA SER A 34 28.35 6.03 4.03
C SER A 34 28.91 4.66 3.64
N PRO A 35 28.11 3.60 3.41
CA PRO A 35 28.68 2.33 2.98
C PRO A 35 29.36 2.44 1.61
N VAL A 36 30.54 1.84 1.48
CA VAL A 36 31.26 1.77 0.19
C VAL A 36 30.48 0.94 -0.82
N ASN A 37 29.84 -0.14 -0.37
CA ASN A 37 29.11 -1.09 -1.19
C ASN A 37 27.60 -1.07 -0.91
N SER A 38 27.00 0.11 -0.79
CA SER A 38 25.54 0.21 -0.65
C SER A 38 24.82 -0.25 -1.92
N PRO A 39 23.56 -0.72 -1.83
CA PRO A 39 22.82 -1.29 -2.96
C PRO A 39 22.92 -0.52 -4.28
N ALA A 40 22.82 0.81 -4.25
CA ALA A 40 22.90 1.64 -5.44
C ALA A 40 24.32 1.71 -6.04
N LYS A 41 25.34 1.79 -5.18
CA LYS A 41 26.75 1.86 -5.61
C LYS A 41 27.25 0.56 -6.24
N GLN A 42 26.66 -0.58 -5.86
CA GLN A 42 27.03 -1.89 -6.40
C GLN A 42 26.81 -2.02 -7.91
N ILE A 43 25.81 -1.31 -8.45
CA ILE A 43 25.42 -1.42 -9.85
C ILE A 43 25.78 -0.18 -10.67
N GLN A 44 26.16 0.91 -10.01
CA GLN A 44 26.54 2.15 -10.69
C GLN A 44 28.04 2.20 -10.94
N ALA A 45 28.46 1.73 -12.11
CA ALA A 45 29.88 1.69 -12.48
C ALA A 45 30.37 2.96 -13.18
N THR A 46 29.49 3.84 -13.65
CA THR A 46 29.86 4.92 -14.59
C THR A 46 30.15 6.27 -13.93
N SER A 47 30.09 6.37 -12.60
CA SER A 47 30.23 7.67 -11.91
C SER A 47 30.96 7.52 -10.58
N THR A 48 31.80 8.50 -10.25
CA THR A 48 32.51 8.57 -8.97
C THR A 48 31.54 8.97 -7.85
N HIS A 49 31.25 8.04 -6.94
CA HIS A 49 30.39 8.28 -5.79
C HIS A 49 31.05 9.12 -4.71
N VAL A 50 30.23 9.87 -3.96
CA VAL A 50 30.69 10.55 -2.76
C VAL A 50 30.54 9.60 -1.56
N HIS A 51 31.63 9.41 -0.83
CA HIS A 51 31.65 8.60 0.38
C HIS A 51 31.50 9.50 1.61
N GLY A 52 30.45 9.25 2.39
CA GLY A 52 30.13 10.00 3.60
C GLY A 52 28.65 9.95 3.93
N ASP A 53 28.29 10.49 5.09
CA ASP A 53 26.90 10.51 5.56
C ASP A 53 26.08 11.48 4.70
N PHE A 54 24.89 11.05 4.27
CA PHE A 54 23.91 11.90 3.57
C PHE A 54 23.24 12.93 4.51
N LYS A 55 23.67 12.99 5.78
CA LYS A 55 23.38 14.05 6.76
C LYS A 55 24.54 15.02 6.95
N ASP A 56 25.73 14.74 6.42
CA ASP A 56 26.90 15.63 6.56
C ASP A 56 26.79 16.80 5.56
N PRO A 57 26.69 18.06 6.03
CA PRO A 57 26.59 19.22 5.15
C PRO A 57 27.75 19.36 4.16
N LEU A 58 28.97 18.99 4.56
CA LEU A 58 30.15 19.08 3.69
C LEU A 58 30.07 18.07 2.55
N LYS A 59 29.57 16.87 2.84
CA LYS A 59 29.41 15.81 1.84
C LYS A 59 28.25 16.08 0.88
N ILE A 60 27.16 16.66 1.37
CA ILE A 60 26.06 17.12 0.52
C ILE A 60 26.56 18.24 -0.41
N GLN A 61 27.37 19.18 0.08
CA GLN A 61 28.00 20.21 -0.75
C GLN A 61 28.95 19.62 -1.80
N GLU A 62 29.80 18.66 -1.41
CA GLU A 62 30.71 17.94 -2.32
C GLU A 62 29.93 17.27 -3.46
N LEU A 63 28.81 16.61 -3.16
CA LEU A 63 27.94 16.03 -4.19
C LEU A 63 27.34 17.12 -5.09
N ALA A 64 26.77 18.17 -4.49
CA ALA A 64 26.08 19.25 -5.20
C ALA A 64 26.99 19.99 -6.20
N GLN A 65 28.29 20.06 -5.95
CA GLN A 65 29.26 20.67 -6.87
C GLN A 65 29.47 19.87 -8.18
N ASN A 66 29.10 18.59 -8.19
CA ASN A 66 29.41 17.65 -9.27
C ASN A 66 28.17 17.20 -10.07
N VAL A 67 26.99 17.72 -9.74
CA VAL A 67 25.71 17.31 -10.33
C VAL A 67 24.84 18.51 -10.67
N ASP A 68 23.91 18.34 -11.61
CA ASP A 68 23.00 19.39 -12.05
C ASP A 68 21.68 19.39 -11.25
N VAL A 69 21.23 18.19 -10.85
CA VAL A 69 19.99 17.97 -10.09
C VAL A 69 20.29 17.07 -8.89
N LEU A 70 19.79 17.44 -7.72
CA LEU A 70 19.90 16.66 -6.50
C LEU A 70 18.53 16.16 -6.07
N THR A 71 18.45 14.87 -5.72
CA THR A 71 17.25 14.22 -5.21
C THR A 71 17.57 13.34 -4.00
N ILE A 72 16.53 12.82 -3.36
CA ILE A 72 16.64 12.05 -2.11
C ILE A 72 16.09 10.64 -2.28
N GLU A 73 16.79 9.68 -1.70
CA GLU A 73 16.29 8.34 -1.48
C GLU A 73 15.65 8.19 -0.10
N ILE A 74 16.16 8.94 0.87
CA ILE A 74 15.76 8.87 2.27
C ILE A 74 15.29 10.25 2.74
N GLU A 75 14.25 10.28 3.56
CA GLU A 75 13.69 11.53 4.06
C GLU A 75 14.57 12.19 5.12
N HIS A 76 15.36 11.42 5.88
CA HIS A 76 16.16 11.90 7.01
C HIS A 76 17.52 12.49 6.58
N VAL A 77 17.47 13.47 5.67
CA VAL A 77 18.62 14.28 5.22
C VAL A 77 18.70 15.60 5.98
N ASP A 78 19.86 16.27 5.95
CA ASP A 78 19.97 17.63 6.47
C ASP A 78 19.27 18.60 5.50
N VAL A 79 18.09 19.08 5.89
CA VAL A 79 17.29 19.99 5.07
C VAL A 79 17.79 21.43 5.12
N GLU A 80 18.51 21.85 6.17
CA GLU A 80 19.05 23.21 6.26
C GLU A 80 20.13 23.46 5.20
N ILE A 81 21.00 22.48 4.97
CA ILE A 81 21.99 22.60 3.89
C ILE A 81 21.32 22.58 2.52
N LEU A 82 20.24 21.82 2.33
CA LEU A 82 19.47 21.84 1.08
C LEU A 82 18.82 23.21 0.83
N GLU A 83 18.27 23.85 1.87
CA GLU A 83 17.73 25.22 1.80
C GLU A 83 18.84 26.23 1.46
N LYS A 84 20.04 26.09 2.05
CA LYS A 84 21.21 26.93 1.75
C LYS A 84 21.70 26.74 0.30
N LEU A 85 21.76 25.51 -0.20
CA LEU A 85 22.17 25.22 -1.58
C LEU A 85 21.15 25.72 -2.59
N PHE A 86 19.86 25.54 -2.30
CA PHE A 86 18.77 26.03 -3.13
C PHE A 86 18.74 27.56 -3.23
N SER A 87 18.87 28.26 -2.11
CA SER A 87 18.88 29.74 -2.08
C SER A 87 20.07 30.35 -2.85
N LYS A 88 21.23 29.68 -2.84
CA LYS A 88 22.39 30.05 -3.64
C LYS A 88 22.28 29.66 -5.12
N LYS A 89 21.21 28.96 -5.52
CA LYS A 89 21.03 28.38 -6.86
C LYS A 89 22.22 27.53 -7.31
N SER A 90 22.84 26.82 -6.37
CA SER A 90 24.05 26.02 -6.65
C SER A 90 23.74 24.73 -7.41
N VAL A 91 22.52 24.18 -7.23
CA VAL A 91 22.04 22.94 -7.85
C VAL A 91 20.51 22.95 -7.86
N GLU A 92 19.86 22.30 -8.84
CA GLU A 92 18.42 22.06 -8.79
C GLU A 92 18.11 21.01 -7.71
N ILE A 93 17.07 21.19 -6.88
CA ILE A 93 16.75 20.24 -5.80
C ILE A 93 15.28 19.80 -5.88
N HIS A 94 15.08 18.49 -6.00
CA HIS A 94 13.77 17.86 -6.16
C HIS A 94 13.62 16.61 -5.28
N PRO A 95 12.61 16.53 -4.41
CA PRO A 95 11.57 17.52 -4.13
C PRO A 95 12.15 18.82 -3.54
N HIS A 96 11.34 19.89 -3.53
CA HIS A 96 11.80 21.19 -3.01
C HIS A 96 12.17 21.07 -1.51
N PRO A 97 13.22 21.75 -1.00
CA PRO A 97 13.61 21.65 0.41
C PRO A 97 12.49 21.92 1.42
N TYR A 98 11.64 22.93 1.16
CA TYR A 98 10.38 23.17 1.90
C TYR A 98 9.48 21.92 2.03
N THR A 99 9.32 21.14 0.95
CA THR A 99 8.53 19.91 0.97
C THR A 99 9.20 18.85 1.84
N ILE A 100 10.53 18.73 1.78
CA ILE A 100 11.30 17.83 2.65
C ILE A 100 11.11 18.23 4.12
N ARG A 101 11.21 19.53 4.44
CA ARG A 101 10.99 20.07 5.79
C ARG A 101 9.62 19.69 6.35
N ILE A 102 8.57 19.91 5.56
CA ILE A 102 7.19 19.58 5.96
C ILE A 102 7.05 18.09 6.22
N ILE A 103 7.61 17.24 5.37
CA ILE A 103 7.36 15.80 5.42
C ILE A 103 8.21 15.09 6.47
N GLN A 104 9.40 15.61 6.80
CA GLN A 104 10.22 15.09 7.90
C GLN A 104 9.50 15.17 9.25
N ASP A 105 8.62 16.15 9.45
CA ASP A 105 7.78 16.30 10.63
C ASP A 105 6.35 15.86 10.33
N LYS A 106 5.95 14.71 10.87
CA LYS A 106 4.63 14.11 10.61
C LYS A 106 3.48 14.99 11.09
N PHE A 107 3.67 15.79 12.13
CA PHE A 107 2.67 16.74 12.60
C PHE A 107 2.57 17.96 11.67
N LEU A 108 3.70 18.51 11.21
CA LEU A 108 3.69 19.59 10.21
C LEU A 108 3.09 19.14 8.89
N GLN A 109 3.36 17.91 8.45
CA GLN A 109 2.72 17.32 7.28
C GLN A 109 1.20 17.32 7.42
N LYS A 110 0.66 16.81 8.53
CA LYS A 110 -0.80 16.83 8.75
C LYS A 110 -1.37 18.23 8.86
N THR A 111 -0.65 19.13 9.51
CA THR A 111 -1.04 20.55 9.62
C THR A 111 -1.16 21.18 8.24
N HIS A 112 -0.14 20.98 7.38
CA HIS A 112 -0.15 21.47 6.00
C HIS A 112 -1.32 20.89 5.20
N LEU A 113 -1.54 19.57 5.28
CA LEU A 113 -2.64 18.91 4.56
C LEU A 113 -4.01 19.41 5.05
N SER A 114 -4.22 19.50 6.36
CA SER A 114 -5.47 19.99 6.95
C SER A 114 -5.76 21.45 6.58
N GLN A 115 -4.74 22.31 6.54
CA GLN A 115 -4.88 23.72 6.14
C GLN A 115 -5.27 23.88 4.66
N ASN A 116 -4.97 22.88 3.83
CA ASN A 116 -5.35 22.84 2.42
C ASN A 116 -6.60 21.96 2.19
N GLU A 117 -7.40 21.72 3.23
CA GLU A 117 -8.67 20.97 3.16
C GLU A 117 -8.50 19.52 2.65
N ILE A 118 -7.30 18.96 2.79
CA ILE A 118 -7.03 17.57 2.46
C ILE A 118 -7.44 16.69 3.66
N PRO A 119 -8.25 15.64 3.45
CA PRO A 119 -8.75 14.82 4.55
C PRO A 119 -7.61 14.06 5.22
N VAL A 120 -7.36 14.37 6.49
CA VAL A 120 -6.46 13.64 7.39
C VAL A 120 -7.23 13.24 8.64
N VAL A 121 -6.76 12.22 9.34
CA VAL A 121 -7.31 11.82 10.64
C VAL A 121 -7.13 12.93 11.67
N ASP A 122 -8.07 13.10 12.59
CA ASP A 122 -7.98 14.12 13.63
C ASP A 122 -6.70 13.95 14.46
N PHE A 123 -6.01 15.06 14.72
CA PHE A 123 -4.71 15.05 15.39
C PHE A 123 -4.56 16.27 16.30
N ILE A 124 -3.74 16.14 17.35
CA ILE A 124 -3.50 17.17 18.37
C ILE A 124 -2.00 17.19 18.71
N ASP A 125 -1.44 18.39 18.84
CA ASP A 125 -0.08 18.56 19.34
C ASP A 125 -0.02 18.31 20.85
N ILE A 126 1.01 17.61 21.32
CA ILE A 126 1.22 17.34 22.74
C ILE A 126 2.68 17.69 23.12
N PRO A 127 2.97 18.96 23.47
CA PRO A 127 4.31 19.37 23.90
C PRO A 127 4.73 18.74 25.25
N ASP A 128 3.76 18.28 26.04
CA ASP A 128 3.95 17.74 27.39
C ASP A 128 2.87 16.70 27.77
N LYS A 129 3.01 16.13 28.97
CA LYS A 129 2.09 15.12 29.51
C LYS A 129 0.70 15.69 29.82
N GLU A 130 0.59 16.97 30.19
CA GLU A 130 -0.71 17.59 30.48
C GLU A 130 -1.54 17.70 29.21
N SER A 131 -0.92 18.08 28.09
CA SER A 131 -1.52 18.13 26.77
C SER A 131 -1.99 16.75 26.28
N LEU A 132 -1.30 15.67 26.67
CA LEU A 132 -1.73 14.30 26.39
C LEU A 132 -3.06 13.96 27.06
N ASN A 133 -3.27 14.39 28.32
CA ASN A 133 -4.55 14.16 29.01
C ASN A 133 -5.70 14.89 28.29
N ILE A 134 -5.48 16.12 27.81
CA ILE A 134 -6.46 16.86 27.02
C ILE A 134 -6.79 16.12 25.71
N ALA A 135 -5.78 15.54 25.05
CA ALA A 135 -6.00 14.75 23.84
C ALA A 135 -6.82 13.48 24.13
N ILE A 136 -6.58 12.81 25.26
CA ILE A 136 -7.34 11.64 25.72
C ILE A 136 -8.79 12.01 26.00
N GLU A 137 -9.06 13.10 26.72
CA GLU A 137 -10.42 13.58 26.99
C GLU A 137 -11.19 13.85 25.68
N LYS A 138 -10.51 14.40 24.67
CA LYS A 138 -11.12 14.72 23.38
C LYS A 138 -11.37 13.51 22.49
N PHE A 139 -10.42 12.58 22.40
CA PHE A 139 -10.53 11.45 21.47
C PHE A 139 -11.08 10.17 22.08
N SER A 140 -11.01 10.04 23.41
CA SER A 140 -11.21 8.79 24.13
C SER A 140 -10.25 7.68 23.67
N TYR A 141 -10.11 6.64 24.48
CA TYR A 141 -9.34 5.48 24.07
C TYR A 141 -10.07 4.63 23.01
N PRO A 142 -9.31 3.89 22.16
CA PRO A 142 -7.86 3.98 22.00
C PRO A 142 -7.41 5.27 21.29
N ILE A 143 -6.17 5.69 21.54
CA ILE A 143 -5.50 6.76 20.79
C ILE A 143 -4.18 6.28 20.21
N MET A 144 -3.68 6.96 19.17
CA MET A 144 -2.39 6.67 18.56
C MET A 144 -1.40 7.78 18.92
N LEU A 145 -0.45 7.48 19.81
CA LEU A 145 0.66 8.36 20.17
C LEU A 145 1.78 8.21 19.13
N LYS A 146 2.24 9.32 18.55
CA LYS A 146 3.29 9.30 17.52
C LYS A 146 4.40 10.29 17.80
N SER A 147 5.62 9.94 17.41
CA SER A 147 6.74 10.86 17.33
C SER A 147 6.63 11.71 16.06
N LYS A 148 6.90 13.02 16.19
CA LYS A 148 6.85 13.94 15.05
C LYS A 148 7.96 13.67 14.05
N LEU A 149 9.14 13.26 14.52
CA LEU A 149 10.35 13.07 13.71
C LEU A 149 10.84 11.62 13.80
N LEU A 150 11.63 11.20 12.81
CA LEU A 150 12.36 9.92 12.81
C LEU A 150 11.48 8.66 12.93
N ALA A 151 10.18 8.77 12.67
CA ALA A 151 9.25 7.65 12.62
C ALA A 151 9.31 6.92 11.26
N TYR A 152 9.38 5.58 11.28
CA TYR A 152 9.37 4.72 10.08
C TYR A 152 9.03 3.26 10.45
N ASP A 153 8.38 2.52 9.54
CA ASP A 153 8.08 1.08 9.70
C ASP A 153 7.54 0.74 11.11
N GLY A 154 6.57 1.53 11.60
CA GLY A 154 5.96 1.41 12.94
C GLY A 154 6.75 2.00 14.11
N ARG A 155 8.07 2.23 13.95
CA ARG A 155 8.87 2.90 14.98
C ARG A 155 8.42 4.34 15.14
N GLY A 156 8.34 4.80 16.38
CA GLY A 156 7.82 6.12 16.69
C GLY A 156 6.30 6.14 16.91
N ASN A 157 5.60 5.01 16.85
CA ASN A 157 4.17 4.91 17.10
C ASN A 157 3.89 4.03 18.32
N TYR A 158 2.87 4.36 19.11
CA TYR A 158 2.39 3.56 20.23
C TYR A 158 0.86 3.70 20.34
N VAL A 159 0.14 2.58 20.40
CA VAL A 159 -1.31 2.57 20.63
C VAL A 159 -1.55 2.57 22.13
N ILE A 160 -2.30 3.54 22.62
CA ILE A 160 -2.69 3.63 24.03
C ILE A 160 -4.16 3.23 24.13
N ASN A 161 -4.42 2.07 24.75
CA ASN A 161 -5.77 1.52 24.92
C ASN A 161 -6.41 1.92 26.25
N SER A 162 -5.61 2.31 27.24
CA SER A 162 -6.06 2.70 28.57
C SER A 162 -5.06 3.62 29.26
N GLU A 163 -5.46 4.19 30.39
CA GLU A 163 -4.62 5.10 31.19
C GLU A 163 -3.34 4.43 31.71
N ASP A 164 -3.42 3.14 32.06
CA ASP A 164 -2.27 2.38 32.59
C ASP A 164 -1.13 2.25 31.57
N GLU A 165 -1.42 2.34 30.27
CA GLU A 165 -0.42 2.25 29.20
C GLU A 165 0.33 3.56 28.94
N ILE A 166 -0.11 4.70 29.49
CA ILE A 166 0.49 6.02 29.20
C ILE A 166 1.97 6.07 29.56
N THR A 167 2.33 5.55 30.73
CA THR A 167 3.72 5.60 31.22
C THR A 167 4.66 4.82 30.30
N ASP A 168 4.23 3.64 29.87
CA ASP A 168 5.01 2.80 28.96
C ASP A 168 5.07 3.38 27.55
N ALA A 169 3.98 3.98 27.06
CA ALA A 169 3.93 4.67 25.77
C ALA A 169 4.93 5.82 25.70
N LEU A 170 4.93 6.71 26.72
CA LEU A 170 5.86 7.83 26.80
C LEU A 170 7.31 7.35 26.90
N LYS A 171 7.57 6.34 27.73
CA LYS A 171 8.92 5.77 27.88
C LYS A 171 9.42 5.18 26.56
N THR A 172 8.57 4.44 25.86
CA THR A 172 8.88 3.81 24.57
C THR A 172 9.23 4.85 23.50
N LEU A 173 8.52 5.99 23.50
CA LEU A 173 8.78 7.10 22.57
C LEU A 173 9.78 8.14 23.10
N GLY A 174 10.52 7.80 24.16
CA GLY A 174 11.65 8.60 24.62
C GLY A 174 11.30 9.81 25.49
N ASN A 175 10.13 9.83 26.12
CA ASN A 175 9.69 10.84 27.09
C ASN A 175 9.88 12.28 26.58
N PHE A 176 9.29 12.60 25.42
CA PHE A 176 9.35 13.93 24.78
C PHE A 176 10.75 14.41 24.37
N LYS A 177 11.80 13.57 24.44
CA LYS A 177 13.11 13.89 23.84
C LYS A 177 13.01 14.19 22.35
N ILE A 178 12.09 13.49 21.68
CA ILE A 178 11.60 13.86 20.36
C ILE A 178 10.16 14.35 20.55
N PRO A 179 9.76 15.49 19.96
CA PRO A 179 8.40 15.97 20.04
C PRO A 179 7.38 14.90 19.64
N LEU A 180 6.25 14.84 20.35
CA LEU A 180 5.18 13.87 20.12
C LEU A 180 3.90 14.58 19.66
N TYR A 181 2.96 13.82 19.11
CA TYR A 181 1.60 14.25 18.82
C TYR A 181 0.65 13.06 18.96
N VAL A 182 -0.65 13.32 19.05
CA VAL A 182 -1.69 12.27 19.13
C VAL A 182 -2.57 12.32 17.89
N GLU A 183 -2.91 11.15 17.37
CA GLU A 183 -3.99 10.95 16.42
C GLU A 183 -5.16 10.22 17.08
N ARG A 184 -6.38 10.56 16.65
CA ARG A 184 -7.55 9.73 16.92
C ARG A 184 -7.33 8.34 16.32
N TRP A 185 -7.60 7.28 17.10
CA TRP A 185 -7.60 5.94 16.55
C TRP A 185 -8.69 5.80 15.48
N THR A 186 -8.30 5.26 14.31
CA THR A 186 -9.22 5.12 13.18
C THR A 186 -9.42 3.66 12.80
N PRO A 187 -10.63 3.11 13.00
CA PRO A 187 -10.94 1.73 12.61
C PRO A 187 -11.20 1.65 11.10
N PHE A 188 -10.14 1.78 10.31
CA PHE A 188 -10.20 1.62 8.86
C PHE A 188 -10.50 0.17 8.47
N VAL A 189 -11.09 -0.03 7.28
CA VAL A 189 -11.39 -1.35 6.72
C VAL A 189 -10.34 -1.83 5.72
N LYS A 190 -9.61 -0.90 5.10
CA LYS A 190 -8.49 -1.17 4.19
C LYS A 190 -7.47 -0.04 4.26
N GLU A 191 -6.21 -0.37 4.00
CA GLU A 191 -5.17 0.60 3.71
C GLU A 191 -4.98 0.67 2.19
N LEU A 192 -4.90 1.90 1.68
CA LEU A 192 -4.71 2.17 0.27
C LEU A 192 -3.43 3.00 0.10
N ALA A 193 -2.83 2.91 -1.08
CA ALA A 193 -1.79 3.86 -1.47
C ALA A 193 -1.95 4.29 -2.93
N VAL A 194 -1.50 5.51 -3.22
CA VAL A 194 -1.46 6.07 -4.58
C VAL A 194 -0.08 6.69 -4.80
N MET A 195 0.63 6.21 -5.81
CA MET A 195 1.86 6.86 -6.25
C MET A 195 1.49 8.02 -7.15
N VAL A 196 2.03 9.21 -6.88
CA VAL A 196 1.71 10.42 -7.63
C VAL A 196 2.99 11.10 -8.09
N ILE A 197 3.08 11.38 -9.38
CA ILE A 197 4.19 12.11 -9.98
C ILE A 197 3.82 13.58 -10.07
N ARG A 198 4.76 14.46 -9.75
CA ARG A 198 4.71 15.90 -10.07
C ARG A 198 5.98 16.27 -10.83
N SER A 199 5.86 16.81 -12.04
CA SER A 199 7.00 17.28 -12.82
C SER A 199 7.38 18.73 -12.50
N VAL A 200 8.54 19.16 -13.01
CA VAL A 200 9.02 20.55 -12.87
C VAL A 200 8.04 21.56 -13.47
N ASP A 201 7.44 21.24 -14.63
CA ASP A 201 6.41 22.03 -15.29
C ASP A 201 5.00 21.91 -14.67
N GLY A 202 4.86 21.14 -13.58
CA GLY A 202 3.64 21.07 -12.78
C GLY A 202 2.61 20.04 -13.26
N VAL A 203 2.94 19.20 -14.24
CA VAL A 203 2.10 18.05 -14.61
C VAL A 203 2.01 17.08 -13.44
N ILE A 204 0.78 16.71 -13.08
CA ILE A 204 0.49 15.71 -12.06
C ILE A 204 -0.14 14.49 -12.71
N LYS A 205 0.38 13.30 -12.37
CA LYS A 205 -0.21 12.01 -12.80
C LYS A 205 -0.16 11.01 -11.65
N SER A 206 -1.28 10.35 -11.38
CA SER A 206 -1.34 9.23 -10.44
C SER A 206 -1.20 7.86 -11.12
N TYR A 207 -0.58 6.93 -10.41
CA TYR A 207 -0.64 5.51 -10.69
C TYR A 207 -1.97 4.90 -10.21
N PRO A 208 -2.32 3.68 -10.65
CA PRO A 208 -3.42 2.91 -10.08
C PRO A 208 -3.35 2.85 -8.55
N VAL A 209 -4.52 2.93 -7.91
CA VAL A 209 -4.65 2.76 -6.46
C VAL A 209 -4.33 1.32 -6.11
N VAL A 210 -3.54 1.13 -5.07
CA VAL A 210 -3.19 -0.18 -4.53
C VAL A 210 -3.79 -0.39 -3.16
N GLU A 211 -4.12 -1.63 -2.84
CA GLU A 211 -4.38 -2.07 -1.48
C GLU A 211 -3.06 -2.51 -0.86
N THR A 212 -2.76 -2.04 0.35
CA THR A 212 -1.57 -2.44 1.09
C THR A 212 -1.95 -3.23 2.33
N VAL A 213 -1.20 -4.29 2.63
CA VAL A 213 -1.36 -5.09 3.84
C VAL A 213 -0.06 -5.02 4.63
N HIS A 214 -0.16 -4.52 5.86
CA HIS A 214 0.96 -4.45 6.79
C HIS A 214 0.92 -5.61 7.79
N LYS A 215 2.07 -6.19 8.09
CA LYS A 215 2.29 -7.13 9.20
C LYS A 215 3.36 -6.53 10.11
N GLU A 216 3.11 -6.50 11.42
CA GLU A 216 4.01 -5.86 12.40
C GLU A 216 4.40 -4.41 12.02
N ASN A 217 3.48 -3.64 11.44
CA ASN A 217 3.70 -2.28 10.91
C ASN A 217 4.69 -2.18 9.73
N ILE A 218 4.99 -3.28 9.06
CA ILE A 218 5.81 -3.32 7.84
C ILE A 218 4.94 -3.75 6.66
N CYS A 219 5.02 -3.02 5.55
CA CYS A 219 4.29 -3.37 4.32
C CYS A 219 4.74 -4.74 3.84
N HIS A 220 3.82 -5.71 3.83
CA HIS A 220 4.07 -7.10 3.47
C HIS A 220 3.58 -7.40 2.06
N LEU A 221 2.35 -6.99 1.73
CA LEU A 221 1.71 -7.26 0.44
C LEU A 221 1.08 -5.99 -0.13
N VAL A 222 1.16 -5.85 -1.45
CA VAL A 222 0.53 -4.78 -2.22
C VAL A 222 -0.25 -5.42 -3.35
N ILE A 223 -1.51 -5.06 -3.55
CA ILE A 223 -2.38 -5.60 -4.61
C ILE A 223 -2.85 -4.45 -5.50
N VAL A 224 -2.74 -4.64 -6.81
CA VAL A 224 -3.19 -3.69 -7.82
C VAL A 224 -4.03 -4.38 -8.91
N PRO A 225 -5.17 -3.80 -9.33
CA PRO A 225 -5.88 -2.69 -8.68
C PRO A 225 -6.32 -3.03 -7.24
N ALA A 226 -6.49 -2.01 -6.39
CA ALA A 226 -7.07 -2.19 -5.06
C ALA A 226 -8.47 -2.85 -5.13
N GLN A 227 -8.78 -3.76 -4.20
CA GLN A 227 -10.05 -4.51 -4.21
C GLN A 227 -11.18 -3.70 -3.56
N VAL A 228 -11.53 -2.59 -4.20
CA VAL A 228 -12.56 -1.64 -3.77
C VAL A 228 -13.37 -1.14 -4.97
N ASP A 229 -14.53 -0.54 -4.71
CA ASP A 229 -15.39 -0.03 -5.77
C ASP A 229 -14.73 1.09 -6.58
N GLY A 230 -15.10 1.21 -7.86
CA GLY A 230 -14.52 2.20 -8.77
C GLY A 230 -14.67 3.67 -8.33
N VAL A 231 -15.68 3.97 -7.52
CA VAL A 231 -15.86 5.29 -6.90
C VAL A 231 -14.76 5.57 -5.88
N ILE A 232 -14.42 4.58 -5.04
CA ILE A 232 -13.34 4.69 -4.06
C ILE A 232 -11.99 4.84 -4.78
N LEU A 233 -11.76 4.07 -5.84
CA LEU A 233 -10.54 4.19 -6.66
C LEU A 233 -10.36 5.61 -7.21
N ARG A 234 -11.44 6.22 -7.71
CA ARG A 234 -11.41 7.59 -8.24
C ARG A 234 -11.17 8.60 -7.12
N CYS A 235 -11.91 8.50 -6.03
CA CYS A 235 -11.79 9.39 -4.88
C CYS A 235 -10.37 9.38 -4.28
N ALA A 236 -9.78 8.19 -4.12
CA ALA A 236 -8.41 8.04 -3.62
C ALA A 236 -7.39 8.77 -4.52
N LYS A 237 -7.51 8.63 -5.84
CA LYS A 237 -6.66 9.34 -6.81
C LYS A 237 -6.83 10.85 -6.72
N GLU A 238 -8.06 11.33 -6.72
CA GLU A 238 -8.35 12.78 -6.65
C GLU A 238 -7.81 13.41 -5.36
N ILE A 239 -7.99 12.74 -4.21
CA ILE A 239 -7.43 13.20 -2.93
C ILE A 239 -5.90 13.22 -2.98
N ALA A 240 -5.27 12.15 -3.49
CA ALA A 240 -3.82 12.07 -3.58
C ALA A 240 -3.23 13.13 -4.52
N GLU A 241 -3.83 13.35 -5.69
CA GLU A 241 -3.40 14.38 -6.64
C GLU A 241 -3.57 15.79 -6.06
N LYS A 242 -4.70 16.09 -5.41
CA LYS A 242 -4.92 17.36 -4.70
C LYS A 242 -3.88 17.57 -3.61
N ALA A 243 -3.58 16.54 -2.82
CA ALA A 243 -2.56 16.64 -1.77
C ALA A 243 -1.19 16.99 -2.34
N ILE A 244 -0.76 16.33 -3.41
CA ILE A 244 0.53 16.61 -4.06
C ILE A 244 0.56 17.98 -4.74
N GLN A 245 -0.58 18.47 -5.22
CA GLN A 245 -0.69 19.83 -5.77
C GLN A 245 -0.33 20.92 -4.75
N THR A 246 -0.57 20.68 -3.45
CA THR A 246 -0.21 21.62 -2.37
C THR A 246 1.29 21.65 -2.07
N LEU A 247 2.05 20.66 -2.55
CA LEU A 247 3.49 20.52 -2.29
C LEU A 247 4.33 21.11 -3.43
N LYS A 248 5.59 21.43 -3.13
CA LYS A 248 6.53 22.07 -4.07
C LYS A 248 7.57 21.10 -4.60
N GLY A 249 8.08 21.40 -5.80
CA GLY A 249 9.15 20.66 -6.45
C GLY A 249 8.65 19.46 -7.26
N ALA A 250 9.58 18.77 -7.91
CA ALA A 250 9.28 17.62 -8.75
C ALA A 250 9.64 16.30 -8.06
N GLY A 251 9.13 15.19 -8.58
CA GLY A 251 9.43 13.85 -8.10
C GLY A 251 8.22 12.94 -8.11
N ILE A 252 8.39 11.80 -7.43
CA ILE A 252 7.33 10.84 -7.14
C ILE A 252 7.04 10.92 -5.65
N PHE A 253 5.77 10.78 -5.30
CA PHE A 253 5.28 10.84 -3.94
C PHE A 253 4.46 9.59 -3.67
N GLY A 254 4.75 8.91 -2.55
CA GLY A 254 3.87 7.87 -2.03
C GLY A 254 2.83 8.48 -1.10
N VAL A 255 1.55 8.35 -1.44
CA VAL A 255 0.44 8.82 -0.60
C VAL A 255 -0.25 7.61 0.01
N GLU A 256 -0.13 7.44 1.32
CA GLU A 256 -0.79 6.38 2.09
C GLU A 256 -2.11 6.86 2.66
N MET A 257 -3.12 5.98 2.65
CA MET A 257 -4.49 6.36 2.96
C MET A 257 -5.22 5.25 3.74
N PHE A 258 -6.16 5.66 4.57
CA PHE A 258 -7.09 4.79 5.26
C PHE A 258 -8.48 4.89 4.63
N LEU A 259 -9.06 3.74 4.26
CA LEU A 259 -10.45 3.64 3.84
C LEU A 259 -11.32 3.26 5.04
N MET A 260 -12.32 4.08 5.35
CA MET A 260 -13.28 3.83 6.41
C MET A 260 -14.47 3.01 5.92
N LYS A 261 -15.18 2.37 6.86
CA LYS A 261 -16.38 1.55 6.57
C LYS A 261 -17.49 2.31 5.83
N ASN A 262 -17.59 3.62 6.03
CA ASN A 262 -18.56 4.49 5.37
C ASN A 262 -18.08 5.03 4.01
N GLY A 263 -16.92 4.59 3.51
CA GLY A 263 -16.34 5.03 2.25
C GLY A 263 -15.50 6.31 2.32
N GLN A 264 -15.36 6.93 3.50
CA GLN A 264 -14.45 8.07 3.66
C GLN A 264 -12.99 7.63 3.54
N ILE A 265 -12.15 8.51 2.98
CA ILE A 265 -10.72 8.27 2.79
C ILE A 265 -9.95 9.37 3.51
N TYR A 266 -8.99 8.98 4.33
CA TYR A 266 -8.08 9.89 5.03
C TYR A 266 -6.64 9.60 4.62
N ILE A 267 -5.84 10.64 4.37
CA ILE A 267 -4.40 10.47 4.19
C ILE A 267 -3.77 10.15 5.55
N ASN A 268 -3.05 9.04 5.60
CA ASN A 268 -2.21 8.66 6.74
C ASN A 268 -0.93 9.50 6.71
N GLU A 269 -0.14 9.33 5.64
CA GLU A 269 1.11 10.04 5.42
C GLU A 269 1.49 10.15 3.94
N ILE A 270 2.46 11.03 3.66
CA ILE A 270 3.09 11.20 2.34
C ILE A 270 4.60 11.02 2.46
N ALA A 271 5.20 10.28 1.52
CA ALA A 271 6.64 10.11 1.35
C ALA A 271 7.09 10.77 0.03
N PRO A 272 8.06 11.70 -0.02
CA PRO A 272 8.36 12.50 -1.21
C PRO A 272 9.52 11.90 -2.01
N ARG A 273 9.41 10.60 -2.27
CA ARG A 273 10.42 9.74 -2.88
C ARG A 273 9.74 8.50 -3.47
N PRO A 274 10.44 7.68 -4.28
CA PRO A 274 9.93 6.37 -4.65
C PRO A 274 9.51 5.58 -3.41
N HIS A 275 8.37 4.90 -3.49
CA HIS A 275 7.76 4.25 -2.34
C HIS A 275 7.69 2.73 -2.53
N ASN A 276 7.70 2.02 -1.41
CA ASN A 276 7.61 0.56 -1.38
C ASN A 276 6.34 0.07 -2.09
N SER A 277 5.20 0.68 -1.77
CA SER A 277 3.92 0.34 -2.41
C SER A 277 3.84 0.68 -3.91
N GLY A 278 4.88 1.29 -4.49
CA GLY A 278 5.00 1.52 -5.93
C GLY A 278 5.91 0.53 -6.66
N HIS A 279 6.54 -0.45 -5.99
CA HIS A 279 7.51 -1.36 -6.65
C HIS A 279 6.88 -2.17 -7.78
N TYR A 280 5.60 -2.54 -7.64
CA TYR A 280 4.82 -3.23 -8.68
C TYR A 280 4.86 -2.52 -10.05
N THR A 281 5.09 -1.20 -10.08
CA THR A 281 5.09 -0.40 -11.31
C THR A 281 6.21 -0.78 -12.28
N ILE A 282 7.27 -1.47 -11.82
CA ILE A 282 8.35 -1.95 -12.68
C ILE A 282 7.81 -2.98 -13.69
N GLU A 283 7.10 -4.00 -13.19
CA GLU A 283 6.57 -5.08 -14.04
C GLU A 283 5.16 -4.80 -14.55
N ALA A 284 4.32 -4.07 -13.82
CA ALA A 284 2.89 -4.00 -14.11
C ALA A 284 2.42 -2.72 -14.81
N CYS A 285 3.24 -1.67 -14.84
CA CYS A 285 2.90 -0.40 -15.51
C CYS A 285 3.71 -0.20 -16.80
N GLU A 286 3.21 0.70 -17.65
CA GLU A 286 3.91 1.11 -18.89
C GLU A 286 5.20 1.88 -18.60
N THR A 287 5.25 2.65 -17.51
CA THR A 287 6.46 3.33 -17.03
C THR A 287 6.55 3.17 -15.51
N SER A 288 7.73 2.83 -15.00
CA SER A 288 7.91 2.60 -13.57
C SER A 288 7.94 3.93 -12.79
N GLN A 289 7.64 3.87 -11.48
CA GLN A 289 7.78 5.02 -10.59
C GLN A 289 9.18 5.64 -10.63
N TYR A 290 10.21 4.82 -10.83
CA TYR A 290 11.62 5.23 -10.87
C TYR A 290 11.94 6.00 -12.14
N GLU A 291 11.51 5.48 -13.29
CA GLU A 291 11.73 6.18 -14.55
C GLU A 291 10.95 7.48 -14.61
N ASN A 292 9.69 7.47 -14.16
CA ASN A 292 8.90 8.70 -14.07
C ASN A 292 9.44 9.68 -13.03
N HIS A 293 10.05 9.21 -11.94
CA HIS A 293 10.79 10.09 -11.03
C HIS A 293 11.93 10.80 -11.76
N ILE A 294 12.80 10.06 -12.46
CA ILE A 294 13.90 10.62 -13.27
C ILE A 294 13.36 11.62 -14.30
N ARG A 295 12.33 11.24 -15.07
CA ARG A 295 11.71 12.11 -16.07
C ARG A 295 11.17 13.38 -15.43
N SER A 296 10.52 13.28 -14.27
CA SER A 296 9.90 14.41 -13.57
C SER A 296 10.90 15.45 -13.10
N ILE A 297 12.03 15.02 -12.52
CA ILE A 297 13.07 15.93 -11.98
C ILE A 297 13.97 16.50 -13.07
N LEU A 298 13.99 15.87 -14.25
CA LEU A 298 14.73 16.34 -15.44
C LEU A 298 13.87 17.09 -16.45
N ASN A 299 12.60 17.36 -16.12
CA ASN A 299 11.61 18.00 -17.00
C ASN A 299 11.45 17.30 -18.36
N MET A 300 11.51 15.96 -18.36
CA MET A 300 11.19 15.14 -19.53
C MET A 300 9.70 14.79 -19.55
N PRO A 301 9.13 14.47 -20.73
CA PRO A 301 7.74 14.02 -20.82
C PRO A 301 7.45 12.81 -19.91
N ILE A 302 6.48 12.98 -19.00
CA ILE A 302 6.06 11.92 -18.07
C ILE A 302 5.42 10.77 -18.85
N GLY A 303 5.99 9.58 -18.67
CA GLY A 303 5.48 8.34 -19.23
C GLY A 303 4.09 7.98 -18.69
N SER A 304 3.41 7.06 -19.36
CA SER A 304 2.09 6.62 -18.94
C SER A 304 2.17 5.85 -17.61
N THR A 305 1.22 6.13 -16.72
CA THR A 305 1.08 5.45 -15.43
C THR A 305 0.12 4.26 -15.51
N SER A 306 -0.39 3.94 -16.70
CA SER A 306 -1.38 2.89 -16.90
C SER A 306 -0.81 1.50 -16.61
N LEU A 307 -1.67 0.62 -16.10
CA LEU A 307 -1.35 -0.80 -16.06
C LEU A 307 -1.26 -1.35 -17.48
N LYS A 308 -0.25 -2.19 -17.72
CA LYS A 308 -0.14 -3.00 -18.94
C LYS A 308 -0.59 -4.45 -18.73
N VAL A 309 -1.00 -4.80 -17.50
CA VAL A 309 -1.52 -6.11 -17.10
C VAL A 309 -2.83 -5.93 -16.31
N PRO A 310 -3.78 -6.88 -16.35
CA PRO A 310 -5.05 -6.74 -15.64
C PRO A 310 -4.92 -6.69 -14.11
N ALA A 311 -3.97 -7.44 -13.54
CA ALA A 311 -3.74 -7.52 -12.10
C ALA A 311 -2.27 -7.79 -11.77
N ALA A 312 -1.81 -7.26 -10.64
CA ALA A 312 -0.51 -7.60 -10.08
C ALA A 312 -0.49 -7.50 -8.56
N ALA A 313 0.50 -8.13 -7.95
CA ALA A 313 0.83 -7.99 -6.54
C ALA A 313 2.33 -7.80 -6.36
N MET A 314 2.72 -7.07 -5.32
CA MET A 314 4.09 -7.04 -4.83
C MET A 314 4.13 -7.60 -3.41
N ILE A 315 5.07 -8.51 -3.16
CA ILE A 315 5.32 -9.16 -1.87
C ILE A 315 6.72 -8.75 -1.42
N ASN A 316 6.84 -8.19 -0.21
CA ASN A 316 8.15 -7.88 0.35
C ASN A 316 8.85 -9.13 0.84
N VAL A 317 10.15 -9.22 0.54
CA VAL A 317 11.04 -10.25 1.10
C VAL A 317 11.75 -9.63 2.28
N LEU A 318 11.29 -9.95 3.49
CA LEU A 318 11.83 -9.42 4.74
C LEU A 318 12.81 -10.42 5.35
N GLY A 319 13.95 -9.91 5.83
CA GLY A 319 14.91 -10.71 6.59
C GLY A 319 14.23 -11.36 7.79
N LYS A 320 14.45 -12.66 7.99
CA LYS A 320 13.91 -13.43 9.12
C LYS A 320 14.94 -13.56 10.25
N SER A 321 16.16 -13.89 9.87
CA SER A 321 17.31 -14.05 10.76
C SER A 321 18.57 -13.44 10.12
N GLU A 322 19.73 -13.73 10.69
CA GLU A 322 21.03 -13.42 10.07
C GLU A 322 21.34 -14.34 8.88
N ASP A 323 20.66 -15.49 8.78
CA ASP A 323 20.76 -16.38 7.63
C ASP A 323 19.86 -15.90 6.48
N ILE A 324 20.49 -15.57 5.36
CA ILE A 324 19.78 -15.16 4.15
C ILE A 324 19.01 -16.33 3.53
N HIS A 325 19.43 -17.58 3.71
CA HIS A 325 18.75 -18.74 3.13
C HIS A 325 17.35 -18.93 3.69
N GLU A 326 17.17 -18.70 4.99
CA GLU A 326 15.84 -18.69 5.65
C GLU A 326 14.92 -17.59 5.11
N THR A 327 15.51 -16.50 4.60
CA THR A 327 14.78 -15.35 4.04
C THR A 327 14.37 -15.58 2.58
N LEU A 328 15.11 -16.41 1.83
CA LEU A 328 14.93 -16.55 0.39
C LEU A 328 13.89 -17.62 -0.01
N GLY A 329 13.25 -18.31 0.93
CA GLY A 329 12.19 -19.30 0.65
C GLY A 329 11.12 -18.79 -0.34
N PRO A 330 10.50 -17.61 -0.12
CA PRO A 330 9.54 -17.03 -1.06
C PRO A 330 10.12 -16.80 -2.46
N CYS A 331 11.41 -16.45 -2.57
CA CYS A 331 12.08 -16.27 -3.86
C CYS A 331 12.24 -17.59 -4.61
N VAL A 332 12.51 -18.69 -3.90
CA VAL A 332 12.64 -20.03 -4.52
C VAL A 332 11.32 -20.45 -5.16
N GLU A 333 10.21 -20.29 -4.44
CA GLU A 333 8.87 -20.56 -4.98
C GLU A 333 8.58 -19.65 -6.20
N ALA A 334 8.89 -18.37 -6.08
CA ALA A 334 8.68 -17.39 -7.15
C ALA A 334 9.44 -17.72 -8.44
N LEU A 335 10.57 -18.44 -8.40
CA LEU A 335 11.27 -18.87 -9.62
C LEU A 335 10.43 -19.80 -10.51
N THR A 336 9.47 -20.51 -9.93
CA THR A 336 8.59 -21.44 -10.65
C THR A 336 7.18 -20.89 -10.88
N THR A 337 6.85 -19.76 -10.26
CA THR A 337 5.54 -19.12 -10.37
C THR A 337 5.42 -18.30 -11.65
N PRO A 338 4.48 -18.64 -12.57
CA PRO A 338 4.30 -17.87 -13.80
C PRO A 338 3.98 -16.40 -13.54
N GLY A 339 4.67 -15.50 -14.24
CA GLY A 339 4.47 -14.05 -14.09
C GLY A 339 5.12 -13.44 -12.85
N ALA A 340 5.89 -14.19 -12.07
CA ALA A 340 6.68 -13.66 -10.96
C ALA A 340 8.02 -13.07 -11.45
N THR A 341 8.47 -12.00 -10.82
CA THR A 341 9.77 -11.35 -11.03
C THR A 341 10.37 -11.01 -9.68
N ILE A 342 11.61 -11.39 -9.46
CA ILE A 342 12.32 -11.25 -8.18
C ILE A 342 13.29 -10.08 -8.27
N HIS A 343 13.24 -9.21 -7.27
CA HIS A 343 14.17 -8.09 -7.08
C HIS A 343 14.89 -8.24 -5.75
N LEU A 344 16.18 -8.59 -5.78
CA LEU A 344 17.03 -8.64 -4.58
C LEU A 344 17.97 -7.44 -4.53
N TYR A 345 18.06 -6.80 -3.38
CA TYR A 345 18.74 -5.51 -3.27
C TYR A 345 20.26 -5.59 -3.00
N GLY A 346 20.84 -6.79 -2.94
CA GLY A 346 22.27 -6.97 -2.70
C GLY A 346 22.73 -6.49 -1.30
N LYS A 347 21.84 -6.48 -0.30
CA LYS A 347 22.19 -6.12 1.08
C LYS A 347 23.00 -7.26 1.70
N LYS A 348 24.22 -6.97 2.18
CA LYS A 348 25.12 -7.98 2.77
C LYS A 348 24.58 -8.58 4.07
N GLU A 349 24.05 -7.74 4.93
CA GLU A 349 23.53 -8.11 6.25
C GLU A 349 22.03 -8.40 6.16
N CYS A 350 21.63 -9.62 6.51
CA CYS A 350 20.25 -9.99 6.75
C CYS A 350 19.93 -9.81 8.25
N ARG A 351 18.74 -9.28 8.57
CA ARG A 351 18.25 -9.19 9.96
C ARG A 351 16.73 -9.13 9.96
N LYS A 352 16.10 -9.52 11.08
CA LYS A 352 14.64 -9.52 11.24
C LYS A 352 14.04 -8.17 10.81
N GLY A 353 13.06 -8.20 9.91
CA GLY A 353 12.31 -7.04 9.42
C GLY A 353 13.05 -6.17 8.39
N ARG A 354 14.31 -6.46 8.04
CA ARG A 354 15.01 -5.69 6.99
C ARG A 354 14.48 -6.08 5.61
N LYS A 355 14.04 -5.12 4.82
CA LYS A 355 13.63 -5.33 3.42
C LYS A 355 14.82 -5.81 2.57
N MET A 356 14.88 -7.09 2.24
CA MET A 356 15.97 -7.73 1.46
C MET A 356 15.70 -7.75 -0.04
N GLY A 357 14.43 -7.73 -0.42
CA GLY A 357 13.98 -7.72 -1.80
C GLY A 357 12.47 -7.54 -1.90
N HIS A 358 11.94 -7.70 -3.10
CA HIS A 358 10.52 -7.88 -3.33
C HIS A 358 10.29 -8.84 -4.51
N ILE A 359 9.08 -9.39 -4.58
CA ILE A 359 8.60 -10.22 -5.68
C ILE A 359 7.38 -9.52 -6.26
N THR A 360 7.38 -9.24 -7.56
CA THR A 360 6.18 -8.78 -8.27
C THR A 360 5.59 -9.95 -9.04
N VAL A 361 4.30 -10.21 -8.89
CA VAL A 361 3.56 -11.23 -9.63
C VAL A 361 2.49 -10.54 -10.46
N VAL A 362 2.50 -10.75 -11.78
CA VAL A 362 1.44 -10.27 -12.69
C VAL A 362 0.49 -11.41 -13.05
N ALA A 363 -0.76 -11.07 -13.38
CA ALA A 363 -1.79 -12.05 -13.75
C ALA A 363 -2.88 -11.43 -14.66
N ASP A 364 -3.62 -12.30 -15.35
CA ASP A 364 -4.71 -11.92 -16.25
C ASP A 364 -6.03 -11.66 -15.51
N SER A 365 -6.08 -11.98 -14.21
CA SER A 365 -7.22 -11.70 -13.33
C SER A 365 -6.77 -11.69 -11.86
N ILE A 366 -7.57 -11.08 -10.99
CA ILE A 366 -7.37 -11.14 -9.54
C ILE A 366 -7.44 -12.57 -9.01
N SER A 367 -8.33 -13.42 -9.55
CA SER A 367 -8.42 -14.83 -9.14
C SER A 367 -7.12 -15.60 -9.44
N GLN A 368 -6.58 -15.43 -10.64
CA GLN A 368 -5.30 -16.05 -11.01
C GLN A 368 -4.15 -15.46 -10.19
N LEU A 369 -4.16 -14.17 -9.89
CA LEU A 369 -3.18 -13.53 -9.03
C LEU A 369 -3.13 -14.20 -7.66
N TYR A 370 -4.27 -14.35 -6.98
CA TYR A 370 -4.33 -15.03 -5.68
C TYR A 370 -3.80 -16.46 -5.75
N LYS A 371 -4.14 -17.22 -6.79
CA LYS A 371 -3.59 -18.58 -6.98
C LYS A 371 -2.07 -18.61 -7.08
N ARG A 372 -1.46 -17.59 -7.70
CA ARG A 372 -0.01 -17.48 -7.88
C ARG A 372 0.71 -16.97 -6.62
N ILE A 373 0.11 -16.05 -5.87
CA ILE A 373 0.77 -15.48 -4.69
C ILE A 373 0.59 -16.33 -3.43
N ASN A 374 -0.49 -17.11 -3.31
CA ASN A 374 -0.75 -17.89 -2.09
C ASN A 374 0.39 -18.85 -1.72
N PRO A 375 0.99 -19.64 -2.64
CA PRO A 375 2.14 -20.48 -2.31
C PRO A 375 3.33 -19.68 -1.78
N ILE A 376 3.62 -18.52 -2.38
CA ILE A 376 4.71 -17.62 -1.98
C ILE A 376 4.45 -17.06 -0.57
N LEU A 377 3.22 -16.63 -0.29
CA LEU A 377 2.81 -16.07 1.01
C LEU A 377 2.80 -17.13 2.13
N ASN A 378 2.34 -18.35 1.82
CA ASN A 378 2.29 -19.44 2.80
C ASN A 378 3.69 -19.82 3.31
N ILE A 379 4.70 -19.82 2.43
CA ILE A 379 6.10 -20.02 2.83
C ILE A 379 6.59 -18.89 3.73
N ASP A 380 6.06 -17.68 3.52
CA ASP A 380 6.43 -16.55 4.36
C ASP A 380 5.84 -16.70 5.78
N ASP A 381 4.60 -17.19 5.88
CA ASP A 381 3.85 -17.40 7.13
C ASP A 381 4.27 -18.65 7.92
N GLU A 382 4.55 -19.78 7.28
CA GLU A 382 4.95 -21.03 7.96
C GLU A 382 6.29 -20.93 8.72
N ASN A 383 7.15 -20.01 8.30
CA ASN A 383 8.45 -19.76 8.91
C ASN A 383 8.40 -18.69 10.02
N ASP A 384 7.24 -18.06 10.27
CA ASP A 384 7.04 -17.10 11.36
C ASP A 384 6.48 -17.83 12.58
N THR A 385 7.36 -18.41 13.40
CA THR A 385 7.01 -19.22 14.59
C THR A 385 6.36 -18.43 15.74
N SER A 386 5.90 -17.20 15.50
CA SER A 386 5.33 -16.32 16.52
C SER A 386 3.89 -15.86 16.30
N THR A 387 3.12 -16.47 15.40
CA THR A 387 1.67 -16.23 15.33
C THR A 387 0.87 -17.50 15.52
N THR A 388 0.15 -17.55 16.65
CA THR A 388 -1.03 -18.40 16.83
C THR A 388 -2.02 -18.05 15.73
N SER A 389 -1.94 -18.81 14.64
CA SER A 389 -2.82 -18.70 13.50
C SER A 389 -4.28 -18.82 13.95
N SER A 390 -5.06 -17.76 13.71
CA SER A 390 -6.43 -17.99 13.30
C SER A 390 -6.34 -18.88 12.08
N LYS A 391 -6.63 -20.18 12.22
CA LYS A 391 -6.68 -21.12 11.11
C LYS A 391 -7.42 -20.43 9.96
N ASN A 392 -6.73 -20.17 8.86
CA ASN A 392 -7.35 -19.78 7.61
C ASN A 392 -8.13 -21.00 7.13
N ILE A 393 -9.32 -21.21 7.68
CA ILE A 393 -10.19 -22.29 7.26
C ILE A 393 -10.70 -21.88 5.88
N GLN A 394 -10.19 -22.56 4.85
CA GLN A 394 -10.67 -22.38 3.48
C GLN A 394 -12.19 -22.56 3.46
N PRO A 395 -12.96 -21.58 2.94
CA PRO A 395 -14.40 -21.67 2.94
C PRO A 395 -14.86 -22.89 2.13
N LEU A 396 -15.81 -23.63 2.68
CA LEU A 396 -16.47 -24.76 2.02
C LEU A 396 -17.82 -24.35 1.42
N VAL A 397 -18.43 -23.26 1.90
CA VAL A 397 -19.72 -22.77 1.41
C VAL A 397 -19.62 -21.29 1.03
N GLY A 398 -20.15 -20.94 -0.15
CA GLY A 398 -20.25 -19.55 -0.58
C GLY A 398 -21.64 -18.98 -0.33
N ILE A 399 -21.77 -17.92 0.47
CA ILE A 399 -23.02 -17.17 0.63
C ILE A 399 -22.97 -15.93 -0.25
N ILE A 400 -23.87 -15.84 -1.23
CA ILE A 400 -23.96 -14.68 -2.12
C ILE A 400 -25.33 -14.02 -2.05
N MET A 401 -25.32 -12.69 -2.17
CA MET A 401 -26.55 -11.91 -2.16
C MET A 401 -26.59 -10.79 -3.18
N GLY A 402 -27.79 -10.46 -3.65
CA GLY A 402 -27.99 -9.46 -4.70
C GLY A 402 -27.65 -8.03 -4.26
N SER A 403 -27.83 -7.71 -2.98
CA SER A 403 -27.66 -6.38 -2.40
C SER A 403 -27.46 -6.39 -0.88
N ASP A 404 -26.98 -5.28 -0.30
CA ASP A 404 -26.91 -5.10 1.16
C ASP A 404 -28.26 -5.22 1.86
N SER A 405 -29.37 -4.88 1.19
CA SER A 405 -30.71 -5.03 1.77
C SER A 405 -31.13 -6.49 2.00
N ASP A 406 -30.46 -7.45 1.35
CA ASP A 406 -30.69 -8.89 1.54
C ASP A 406 -29.89 -9.44 2.74
N LEU A 407 -28.91 -8.69 3.26
CA LEU A 407 -27.99 -9.13 4.32
C LEU A 407 -28.71 -9.58 5.60
N PRO A 408 -29.76 -8.92 6.12
CA PRO A 408 -30.45 -9.38 7.31
C PRO A 408 -30.99 -10.81 7.19
N THR A 409 -31.51 -11.17 6.00
CA THR A 409 -32.01 -12.52 5.72
C THR A 409 -30.86 -13.50 5.53
N MET A 410 -29.85 -13.12 4.73
CA MET A 410 -28.72 -14.01 4.40
C MET A 410 -27.78 -14.25 5.59
N LYS A 411 -27.78 -13.37 6.60
CA LYS A 411 -27.03 -13.57 7.84
C LYS A 411 -27.52 -14.79 8.63
N ALA A 412 -28.80 -15.14 8.56
CA ALA A 412 -29.32 -16.35 9.20
C ALA A 412 -28.65 -17.61 8.63
N CYS A 413 -28.34 -17.64 7.32
CA CYS A 413 -27.60 -18.74 6.70
C CYS A 413 -26.18 -18.86 7.29
N ALA A 414 -25.50 -17.72 7.46
CA ALA A 414 -24.18 -17.67 8.08
C ALA A 414 -24.22 -18.18 9.53
N GLU A 415 -25.23 -17.82 10.31
CA GLU A 415 -25.41 -18.27 11.70
C GLU A 415 -25.61 -19.78 11.79
N VAL A 416 -26.41 -20.36 10.89
CA VAL A 416 -26.58 -21.82 10.79
C VAL A 416 -25.24 -22.50 10.47
N LEU A 417 -24.51 -22.04 9.45
CA LEU A 417 -23.20 -22.63 9.11
C LEU A 417 -22.19 -22.55 10.26
N LYS A 418 -22.18 -21.44 11.02
CA LYS A 418 -21.36 -21.33 12.24
C LYS A 418 -21.73 -22.37 13.29
N SER A 419 -23.03 -22.64 13.49
CA SER A 419 -23.47 -23.63 14.49
C SER A 419 -23.02 -25.06 14.17
N PHE A 420 -22.71 -25.35 12.90
CA PHE A 420 -22.18 -26.63 12.44
C PHE A 420 -20.66 -26.61 12.19
N ASP A 421 -19.96 -25.54 12.55
CA ASP A 421 -18.54 -25.33 12.29
C ASP A 421 -18.15 -25.48 10.80
N VAL A 422 -19.07 -25.07 9.91
CA VAL A 422 -18.83 -25.08 8.46
C VAL A 422 -18.23 -23.74 8.05
N PRO A 423 -16.99 -23.70 7.51
CA PRO A 423 -16.37 -22.46 7.06
C PRO A 423 -17.06 -21.94 5.79
N PHE A 424 -17.28 -20.63 5.73
CA PHE A 424 -17.99 -20.01 4.61
C PHE A 424 -17.44 -18.64 4.26
N GLU A 425 -17.67 -18.21 3.02
CA GLU A 425 -17.47 -16.84 2.56
C GLU A 425 -18.83 -16.15 2.37
N LEU A 426 -18.88 -14.83 2.55
CA LEU A 426 -20.11 -14.04 2.37
C LEU A 426 -19.82 -12.84 1.47
N SER A 427 -20.53 -12.69 0.35
CA SER A 427 -20.23 -11.66 -0.66
C SER A 427 -21.49 -11.13 -1.34
N ILE A 428 -21.42 -9.89 -1.84
CA ILE A 428 -22.47 -9.29 -2.64
C ILE A 428 -22.16 -9.52 -4.13
N VAL A 429 -23.04 -10.25 -4.79
CA VAL A 429 -22.95 -10.68 -6.18
C VAL A 429 -24.33 -10.53 -6.81
N SER A 430 -24.47 -9.65 -7.80
CA SER A 430 -25.77 -9.30 -8.37
C SER A 430 -25.88 -9.76 -9.81
N ALA A 431 -26.90 -10.56 -10.12
CA ALA A 431 -27.21 -11.00 -11.48
C ALA A 431 -27.53 -9.83 -12.44
N HIS A 432 -27.98 -8.68 -11.89
CA HIS A 432 -28.39 -7.52 -12.69
C HIS A 432 -27.38 -6.36 -12.65
N ARG A 433 -26.71 -6.16 -11.51
CA ARG A 433 -25.78 -5.02 -11.31
C ARG A 433 -24.33 -5.40 -11.57
N THR A 434 -23.95 -6.65 -11.32
CA THR A 434 -22.57 -7.15 -11.48
C THR A 434 -22.55 -8.51 -12.19
N PRO A 435 -23.18 -8.64 -13.38
CA PRO A 435 -23.38 -9.94 -14.05
C PRO A 435 -22.06 -10.66 -14.36
N MET A 436 -21.01 -9.94 -14.77
CA MET A 436 -19.71 -10.55 -15.06
C MET A 436 -19.04 -11.13 -13.81
N ARG A 437 -19.13 -10.43 -12.67
CA ARG A 437 -18.66 -10.93 -11.38
C ARG A 437 -19.44 -12.16 -10.94
N MET A 438 -20.75 -12.19 -11.19
CA MET A 438 -21.58 -13.37 -10.90
C MET A 438 -21.19 -14.58 -11.75
N VAL A 439 -20.98 -14.38 -13.06
CA VAL A 439 -20.51 -15.44 -13.97
C VAL A 439 -19.16 -15.99 -13.50
N GLU A 440 -18.21 -15.11 -13.20
CA GLU A 440 -16.89 -15.51 -12.71
C GLU A 440 -16.97 -16.24 -11.37
N TYR A 441 -17.75 -15.71 -10.42
CA TYR A 441 -17.97 -16.33 -9.12
C TYR A 441 -18.50 -17.76 -9.27
N ALA A 442 -19.57 -17.95 -10.05
CA ALA A 442 -20.22 -19.24 -10.25
C ALA A 442 -19.28 -20.25 -10.94
N LYS A 443 -18.64 -19.84 -12.04
CA LYS A 443 -17.73 -20.71 -12.80
C LYS A 443 -16.50 -21.13 -12.01
N THR A 444 -15.98 -20.25 -11.15
CA THR A 444 -14.74 -20.53 -10.41
C THR A 444 -14.98 -21.16 -9.03
N ALA A 445 -16.20 -21.12 -8.49
CA ALA A 445 -16.52 -21.59 -7.14
C ALA A 445 -15.98 -22.98 -6.81
N HIS A 446 -16.20 -23.97 -7.69
CA HIS A 446 -15.72 -25.34 -7.49
C HIS A 446 -14.19 -25.44 -7.47
N VAL A 447 -13.51 -24.63 -8.28
CA VAL A 447 -12.03 -24.55 -8.33
C VAL A 447 -11.47 -23.84 -7.10
N ARG A 448 -12.25 -22.98 -6.45
CA ARG A 448 -11.88 -22.29 -5.19
C ARG A 448 -12.02 -23.19 -3.95
N GLY A 449 -12.48 -24.43 -4.13
CA GLY A 449 -12.67 -25.41 -3.05
C GLY A 449 -14.05 -25.39 -2.40
N LEU A 450 -14.96 -24.53 -2.88
CA LEU A 450 -16.35 -24.52 -2.42
C LEU A 450 -17.04 -25.83 -2.78
N LYS A 451 -17.89 -26.31 -1.88
CA LYS A 451 -18.71 -27.52 -2.01
C LYS A 451 -20.17 -27.19 -2.29
N ALA A 452 -20.64 -26.03 -1.86
CA ALA A 452 -21.99 -25.54 -2.14
C ALA A 452 -22.04 -24.01 -2.19
N ILE A 453 -23.08 -23.47 -2.80
CA ILE A 453 -23.38 -22.04 -2.83
C ILE A 453 -24.78 -21.81 -2.27
N ILE A 454 -24.94 -20.86 -1.37
CA ILE A 454 -26.22 -20.36 -0.87
C ILE A 454 -26.44 -18.98 -1.49
N ALA A 455 -27.49 -18.83 -2.29
CA ALA A 455 -27.74 -17.60 -3.04
C ALA A 455 -29.11 -17.02 -2.67
N GLY A 456 -29.19 -15.72 -2.41
CA GLY A 456 -30.46 -15.03 -2.15
C GLY A 456 -30.50 -13.62 -2.73
N ALA A 457 -31.63 -13.23 -3.30
CA ALA A 457 -31.84 -11.87 -3.78
C ALA A 457 -33.33 -11.53 -3.71
N GLY A 458 -33.67 -10.36 -3.17
CA GLY A 458 -35.04 -9.85 -3.22
C GLY A 458 -35.49 -9.48 -4.65
N GLY A 459 -36.80 -9.54 -4.90
CA GLY A 459 -37.42 -9.19 -6.19
C GLY A 459 -37.52 -10.39 -7.13
N ALA A 460 -37.14 -10.25 -8.40
CA ALA A 460 -37.24 -11.32 -9.40
C ALA A 460 -36.42 -12.60 -9.07
N ALA A 461 -35.56 -12.55 -8.04
CA ALA A 461 -34.84 -13.68 -7.43
C ALA A 461 -34.12 -14.62 -8.42
N HIS A 462 -33.64 -14.09 -9.55
CA HIS A 462 -32.93 -14.88 -10.57
C HIS A 462 -31.50 -15.29 -10.18
N LEU A 463 -30.92 -14.72 -9.11
CA LEU A 463 -29.53 -14.96 -8.74
C LEU A 463 -29.20 -16.45 -8.52
N PRO A 464 -29.98 -17.23 -7.75
CA PRO A 464 -29.72 -18.66 -7.57
C PRO A 464 -29.73 -19.42 -8.90
N GLY A 465 -30.69 -19.14 -9.78
CA GLY A 465 -30.80 -19.82 -11.07
C GLY A 465 -29.67 -19.51 -12.03
N MET A 466 -29.30 -18.23 -12.12
CA MET A 466 -28.17 -17.81 -12.95
C MET A 466 -26.86 -18.43 -12.47
N VAL A 467 -26.69 -18.60 -11.16
CA VAL A 467 -25.50 -19.22 -10.57
C VAL A 467 -25.52 -20.74 -10.78
N ALA A 468 -26.68 -21.39 -10.57
CA ALA A 468 -26.86 -22.82 -10.80
C ALA A 468 -26.55 -23.23 -12.24
N ALA A 469 -26.96 -22.42 -13.22
CA ALA A 469 -26.68 -22.67 -14.63
C ALA A 469 -25.18 -22.58 -15.01
N LEU A 470 -24.33 -22.05 -14.13
CA LEU A 470 -22.94 -21.72 -14.42
C LEU A 470 -21.92 -22.43 -13.51
N THR A 471 -22.38 -23.32 -12.64
CA THR A 471 -21.52 -24.01 -11.67
C THR A 471 -21.90 -25.48 -11.53
N PRO A 472 -20.93 -26.40 -11.33
CA PRO A 472 -21.23 -27.79 -11.04
C PRO A 472 -21.56 -28.04 -9.56
N LEU A 473 -21.53 -27.00 -8.71
CA LEU A 473 -21.82 -27.10 -7.28
C LEU A 473 -23.32 -27.07 -7.00
N LEU A 474 -23.73 -27.67 -5.87
CA LEU A 474 -25.06 -27.50 -5.33
C LEU A 474 -25.34 -26.01 -5.05
N VAL A 475 -26.43 -25.48 -5.60
CA VAL A 475 -26.90 -24.13 -5.33
C VAL A 475 -28.21 -24.18 -4.54
N ILE A 476 -28.19 -23.61 -3.34
CA ILE A 476 -29.35 -23.48 -2.45
C ILE A 476 -29.90 -22.06 -2.60
N GLY A 477 -31.09 -21.94 -3.18
CA GLY A 477 -31.79 -20.67 -3.29
C GLY A 477 -32.50 -20.30 -1.98
N VAL A 478 -32.26 -19.10 -1.48
CA VAL A 478 -32.96 -18.52 -0.32
C VAL A 478 -34.00 -17.53 -0.83
N PRO A 479 -35.30 -17.79 -0.67
CA PRO A 479 -36.34 -16.85 -1.07
C PRO A 479 -36.32 -15.65 -0.12
N VAL A 480 -35.78 -14.52 -0.60
CA VAL A 480 -35.74 -13.27 0.17
C VAL A 480 -37.07 -12.53 -0.02
N LYS A 481 -37.67 -12.08 1.07
CA LYS A 481 -38.94 -11.36 1.09
C LYS A 481 -38.85 -10.03 0.32
N GLY A 482 -39.53 -9.97 -0.83
CA GLY A 482 -39.67 -8.76 -1.63
C GLY A 482 -40.70 -7.79 -1.06
N LYS A 483 -40.70 -6.54 -1.55
CA LYS A 483 -41.66 -5.50 -1.11
C LYS A 483 -43.08 -5.69 -1.65
N SER A 484 -43.23 -6.39 -2.78
CA SER A 484 -44.48 -6.42 -3.55
C SER A 484 -45.32 -7.69 -3.33
N LEU A 485 -44.68 -8.85 -3.14
CA LEU A 485 -45.36 -10.17 -3.12
C LEU A 485 -44.91 -11.06 -1.96
N ASP A 486 -44.39 -10.46 -0.88
CA ASP A 486 -44.04 -11.15 0.37
C ASP A 486 -43.05 -12.32 0.20
N GLY A 487 -42.24 -12.32 -0.87
CA GLY A 487 -41.27 -13.38 -1.19
C GLY A 487 -41.83 -14.59 -1.93
N VAL A 488 -43.13 -14.60 -2.27
CA VAL A 488 -43.75 -15.65 -3.11
C VAL A 488 -43.20 -15.62 -4.53
N ASP A 489 -42.94 -14.42 -5.05
CA ASP A 489 -42.22 -14.19 -6.31
C ASP A 489 -40.82 -14.79 -6.28
N SER A 490 -40.09 -14.56 -5.19
CA SER A 490 -38.77 -15.14 -4.99
C SER A 490 -38.80 -16.66 -4.94
N LEU A 491 -39.77 -17.23 -4.22
CA LEU A 491 -39.94 -18.67 -4.10
C LEU A 491 -40.25 -19.31 -5.46
N TYR A 492 -41.24 -18.78 -6.21
CA TYR A 492 -41.60 -19.34 -7.51
C TYR A 492 -40.46 -19.27 -8.51
N SER A 493 -39.72 -18.17 -8.53
CA SER A 493 -38.52 -18.03 -9.36
C SER A 493 -37.47 -19.12 -9.07
N ILE A 494 -37.32 -19.53 -7.81
CA ILE A 494 -36.36 -20.56 -7.39
C ILE A 494 -36.88 -21.98 -7.61
N VAL A 495 -38.13 -22.30 -7.26
CA VAL A 495 -38.64 -23.70 -7.32
C VAL A 495 -39.06 -24.14 -8.73
N GLN A 496 -39.25 -23.21 -9.65
CA GLN A 496 -39.57 -23.50 -11.07
C GLN A 496 -38.32 -23.86 -11.90
N MET A 497 -37.13 -23.84 -11.31
CA MET A 497 -35.90 -24.10 -12.03
C MET A 497 -35.76 -25.60 -12.35
N PRO A 498 -35.40 -25.97 -13.59
CA PRO A 498 -35.16 -27.37 -13.92
C PRO A 498 -34.02 -27.92 -13.06
N VAL A 499 -34.16 -29.17 -12.62
CA VAL A 499 -33.08 -29.87 -11.91
C VAL A 499 -31.94 -30.06 -12.91
N SER A 500 -30.84 -29.33 -12.70
CA SER A 500 -29.61 -29.41 -13.51
C SER A 500 -28.81 -30.65 -13.18
#